data_AF-A0A9W8J767-F1
#
_entry.id   AF-A0A9W8J767-F1
#
_cell.length_a   1.000
_cell.length_b   1.000
_cell.length_c   1.000
_cell.angle_alpha   90.00
_cell.angle_beta   90.00
_cell.angle_gamma   90.00
#
_symmetry.space_group_name_H-M   'P 1'
#
loop_
_entity.id
_entity.type
_entity.pdbx_description
1 polymer ?
#
loop_
_entity_poly.entity_id
_entity_poly.type
_entity_poly.pdbx_seq_one_letter_code
_entity_poly.pdbx_strand_id
1 'polypeptide(L)'
;MSEGRTPEFEVLEKIKDMPNVCHMIAYENRREETKAFQGPTVDVEALANIFHNRIAIRITMKAYGTSIDNFTSPEEMLAALRDAIQEGITAKLGERGILIDFDMSIPPFRTVEEMCKDSKSGTPIFQSIIILYGYKPETSRIAAHDYLDDVEAFFWLFCYLIFIYNPDGGMGPKNDFQKIIWDWLEPTKSLKSKHSFLYAPYTVACASKALYPGWHDVCWELFVEFRAFVTDVSLKREAVLSMNNELGEDGTTKNRFSAILENVNQNYDYILSLFDAALEKARKVADEAKKRQSQIEDNNNTRIDTSTSTSGAAEPTTLPSDPPQKLRPRTTSLCPRKPAPTKTSETPRTPKRRTLDSGDEDDTPTRAKRACPPSRVSGPSALAQSSMDDEDDD
;
A
#
# COMPACT_ATOMS: atom_id res chain seq x y z
N MET A 1 -4.19 1.35 -17.11
CA MET A 1 -2.90 0.69 -17.44
C MET A 1 -2.29 1.39 -18.66
N SER A 2 -0.97 1.57 -18.74
CA SER A 2 -0.30 2.18 -19.91
C SER A 2 -0.05 1.15 -21.01
N GLU A 3 -0.33 1.50 -22.27
CA GLU A 3 -0.11 0.63 -23.44
C GLU A 3 1.30 0.02 -23.44
N GLY A 4 1.39 -1.28 -23.74
CA GLY A 4 2.63 -2.06 -23.66
C GLY A 4 2.96 -2.62 -22.28
N ARG A 5 2.16 -2.36 -21.23
CA ARG A 5 2.30 -3.01 -19.93
C ARG A 5 1.39 -4.24 -19.82
N THR A 6 1.84 -5.24 -19.08
CA THR A 6 0.99 -6.34 -18.60
C THR A 6 -0.10 -5.75 -17.71
N PRO A 7 -1.39 -5.92 -18.04
CA PRO A 7 -2.47 -5.46 -17.18
C PRO A 7 -2.58 -6.30 -15.91
N GLU A 8 -2.97 -5.67 -14.81
CA GLU A 8 -3.12 -6.30 -13.49
C GLU A 8 -3.99 -7.57 -13.53
N PHE A 9 -5.08 -7.58 -14.31
CA PHE A 9 -5.95 -8.76 -14.40
C PHE A 9 -5.22 -10.01 -14.94
N GLU A 10 -4.20 -9.85 -15.79
CA GLU A 10 -3.39 -10.99 -16.26
C GLU A 10 -2.47 -11.53 -15.16
N VAL A 11 -2.02 -10.66 -14.25
CA VAL A 11 -1.26 -11.10 -13.08
C VAL A 11 -2.19 -11.81 -12.11
N LEU A 12 -3.34 -11.21 -11.79
CA LEU A 12 -4.35 -11.78 -10.89
C LEU A 12 -4.84 -13.15 -11.38
N GLU A 13 -5.00 -13.36 -12.69
CA GLU A 13 -5.38 -14.66 -13.25
C GLU A 13 -4.32 -15.75 -12.99
N LYS A 14 -3.03 -15.39 -13.00
CA LYS A 14 -1.92 -16.33 -12.73
C LYS A 14 -1.82 -16.71 -11.25
N ILE A 15 -2.27 -15.84 -10.34
CA ILE A 15 -2.15 -16.01 -8.89
C ILE A 15 -3.50 -16.26 -8.20
N LYS A 16 -4.56 -16.55 -8.97
CA LYS A 16 -5.93 -16.69 -8.45
C LYS A 16 -6.12 -17.77 -7.40
N ASP A 17 -5.23 -18.78 -7.40
CA ASP A 17 -5.25 -19.90 -6.46
C ASP A 17 -4.23 -19.72 -5.31
N MET A 18 -3.50 -18.59 -5.29
CA MET A 18 -2.55 -18.30 -4.23
C MET A 18 -3.27 -17.85 -2.95
N PRO A 19 -2.94 -18.43 -1.79
CA PRO A 19 -3.48 -17.98 -0.52
C PRO A 19 -3.04 -16.53 -0.21
N ASN A 20 -3.84 -15.82 0.59
CA ASN A 20 -3.57 -14.45 1.05
C ASN A 20 -3.43 -13.39 -0.05
N VAL A 21 -3.84 -13.73 -1.28
CA VAL A 21 -3.94 -12.79 -2.39
C VAL A 21 -5.40 -12.49 -2.67
N CYS A 22 -5.66 -11.29 -3.15
CA CYS A 22 -6.99 -10.89 -3.58
C CYS A 22 -7.49 -11.71 -4.79
N HIS A 23 -8.78 -12.04 -4.78
CA HIS A 23 -9.42 -12.87 -5.79
C HIS A 23 -10.18 -11.98 -6.75
N MET A 24 -9.77 -12.03 -8.02
CA MET A 24 -10.51 -11.45 -9.12
C MET A 24 -11.76 -12.31 -9.41
N ILE A 25 -12.91 -11.63 -9.56
CA ILE A 25 -14.19 -12.25 -9.91
C ILE A 25 -14.48 -12.10 -11.40
N ALA A 26 -14.21 -10.90 -11.93
CA ALA A 26 -14.41 -10.58 -13.34
C ALA A 26 -13.54 -9.37 -13.72
N TYR A 27 -13.30 -9.17 -15.00
CA TYR A 27 -12.67 -7.96 -15.51
C TYR A 27 -13.30 -7.51 -16.84
N GLU A 28 -13.27 -6.22 -17.10
CA GLU A 28 -13.58 -5.59 -18.38
C GLU A 28 -12.30 -4.90 -18.87
N ASN A 29 -11.77 -5.36 -20.01
CA ASN A 29 -10.62 -4.73 -20.65
C ASN A 29 -11.07 -3.76 -21.76
N ARG A 30 -10.20 -2.81 -22.13
CA ARG A 30 -10.37 -1.89 -23.28
C ARG A 30 -11.67 -1.09 -23.24
N ARG A 31 -12.03 -0.55 -22.07
CA ARG A 31 -13.25 0.27 -21.93
C ARG A 31 -13.12 1.57 -22.72
N GLU A 32 -12.01 2.27 -22.53
CA GLU A 32 -11.66 3.52 -23.20
C GLU A 32 -10.14 3.67 -23.27
N GLU A 33 -9.64 4.52 -24.16
CA GLU A 33 -8.21 4.81 -24.30
C GLU A 33 -7.96 6.32 -24.32
N THR A 34 -6.90 6.78 -23.65
CA THR A 34 -6.58 8.22 -23.59
C THR A 34 -6.31 8.81 -24.96
N LYS A 35 -5.75 8.04 -25.91
CA LYS A 35 -5.48 8.52 -27.27
C LYS A 35 -6.74 8.93 -28.02
N ALA A 36 -7.91 8.35 -27.69
CA ALA A 36 -9.19 8.74 -28.29
C ALA A 36 -9.66 10.14 -27.87
N PHE A 37 -9.09 10.70 -26.79
CA PHE A 37 -9.41 12.03 -26.29
C PHE A 37 -8.34 13.08 -26.65
N GLN A 38 -7.26 12.66 -27.32
CA GLN A 38 -6.23 13.58 -27.81
C GLN A 38 -6.74 14.22 -29.10
N GLY A 39 -6.82 15.54 -29.14
CA GLY A 39 -7.22 16.27 -30.34
C GLY A 39 -6.19 16.09 -31.48
N PRO A 40 -6.58 16.36 -32.74
CA PRO A 40 -5.74 16.14 -33.93
C PRO A 40 -4.50 17.04 -34.04
N THR A 41 -4.24 17.91 -33.08
CA THR A 41 -3.32 19.06 -33.20
C THR A 41 -2.02 18.93 -32.44
N VAL A 42 -1.72 17.80 -31.80
CA VAL A 42 -0.44 17.65 -31.11
C VAL A 42 0.49 16.75 -31.90
N ASP A 43 1.69 17.27 -32.15
CA ASP A 43 2.81 16.53 -32.73
C ASP A 43 3.03 15.25 -31.92
N VAL A 44 2.58 14.13 -32.50
CA VAL A 44 2.52 12.82 -31.86
C VAL A 44 3.93 12.31 -31.56
N GLU A 45 4.93 12.68 -32.37
CA GLU A 45 6.32 12.30 -32.13
C GLU A 45 6.91 13.06 -30.95
N ALA A 46 6.65 14.38 -30.86
CA ALA A 46 7.11 15.19 -29.74
C ALA A 46 6.52 14.74 -28.39
N LEU A 47 5.29 14.20 -28.40
CA LEU A 47 4.62 13.69 -27.20
C LEU A 47 4.82 12.20 -26.93
N ALA A 48 5.28 11.39 -27.88
CA ALA A 48 5.43 9.95 -27.71
C ALA A 48 6.31 9.58 -26.50
N ASN A 49 7.28 10.44 -26.17
CA ASN A 49 8.17 10.28 -25.01
C ASN A 49 7.63 10.90 -23.71
N ILE A 50 6.54 11.67 -23.77
CA ILE A 50 5.98 12.40 -22.64
C ILE A 50 4.65 11.78 -22.17
N PHE A 51 3.86 11.26 -23.11
CA PHE A 51 2.54 10.70 -22.84
C PHE A 51 2.43 9.27 -23.38
N HIS A 52 2.37 8.32 -22.45
CA HIS A 52 1.96 6.96 -22.77
C HIS A 52 0.44 6.89 -22.86
N ASN A 53 -0.08 6.29 -23.94
CA ASN A 53 -1.49 5.97 -24.03
C ASN A 53 -1.89 5.07 -22.86
N ARG A 54 -3.00 5.39 -22.19
CA ARG A 54 -3.56 4.61 -21.09
C ARG A 54 -4.88 4.01 -21.51
N ILE A 55 -5.02 2.71 -21.23
CA ILE A 55 -6.20 1.91 -21.46
C ILE A 55 -6.94 1.78 -20.12
N ALA A 56 -8.22 2.15 -20.13
CA ALA A 56 -9.13 2.00 -19.01
C ALA A 56 -9.54 0.53 -18.89
N ILE A 57 -9.30 -0.03 -17.71
CA ILE A 57 -9.69 -1.38 -17.31
C ILE A 57 -10.60 -1.30 -16.09
N ARG A 58 -11.48 -2.28 -15.91
CA ARG A 58 -12.24 -2.47 -14.67
C ARG A 58 -12.01 -3.88 -14.18
N ILE A 59 -11.61 -4.03 -12.93
CA ILE A 59 -11.48 -5.31 -12.26
C ILE A 59 -12.53 -5.35 -11.16
N THR A 60 -13.29 -6.44 -11.09
CA THR A 60 -14.21 -6.74 -10.00
C THR A 60 -13.57 -7.81 -9.14
N MET A 61 -13.44 -7.54 -7.85
CA MET A 61 -12.72 -8.38 -6.91
C MET A 61 -13.64 -8.78 -5.75
N LYS A 62 -13.31 -9.85 -5.06
CA LYS A 62 -13.97 -10.19 -3.80
C LYS A 62 -13.79 -9.03 -2.81
N ALA A 63 -14.83 -8.73 -2.04
CA ALA A 63 -14.72 -7.74 -0.97
C ALA A 63 -13.91 -8.31 0.20
N TYR A 64 -12.94 -7.53 0.68
CA TYR A 64 -12.08 -7.85 1.81
C TYR A 64 -12.34 -6.91 3.00
N GLY A 65 -11.59 -7.11 4.09
CA GLY A 65 -11.68 -6.31 5.32
C GLY A 65 -11.22 -4.86 5.15
N THR A 66 -10.99 -4.20 6.28
CA THR A 66 -10.43 -2.84 6.31
C THR A 66 -8.94 -2.85 5.99
N SER A 67 -8.40 -1.69 5.58
CA SER A 67 -6.97 -1.53 5.38
C SER A 67 -6.21 -1.71 6.70
N ILE A 68 -4.95 -2.15 6.59
CA ILE A 68 -4.12 -2.53 7.75
C ILE A 68 -3.97 -1.41 8.77
N ASP A 69 -4.04 -0.14 8.38
CA ASP A 69 -3.97 1.03 9.26
C ASP A 69 -5.22 1.24 10.14
N ASN A 70 -6.21 0.34 10.07
CA ASN A 70 -7.38 0.30 10.94
C ASN A 70 -7.35 -0.89 11.92
N PHE A 71 -6.18 -1.49 12.17
CA PHE A 71 -6.01 -2.52 13.20
C PHE A 71 -6.46 -1.99 14.57
N THR A 72 -6.85 -2.88 15.46
CA THR A 72 -7.35 -2.53 16.82
C THR A 72 -6.48 -3.09 17.94
N SER A 73 -5.51 -3.93 17.59
CA SER A 73 -4.57 -4.53 18.55
C SER A 73 -3.24 -4.89 17.91
N PRO A 74 -2.17 -5.08 18.70
CA PRO A 74 -0.90 -5.62 18.22
C PRO A 74 -1.03 -7.00 17.58
N GLU A 75 -1.87 -7.88 18.15
CA GLU A 75 -2.08 -9.23 17.62
C GLU A 75 -2.64 -9.20 16.20
N GLU A 76 -3.69 -8.39 15.97
CA GLU A 76 -4.33 -8.24 14.66
C GLU A 76 -3.34 -7.70 13.62
N MET A 77 -2.58 -6.65 13.95
CA MET A 77 -1.60 -6.04 13.06
C MET A 77 -0.47 -7.01 12.69
N LEU A 78 0.08 -7.71 13.69
CA LEU A 78 1.16 -8.69 13.47
C LEU A 78 0.67 -9.90 12.68
N ALA A 79 -0.51 -10.44 13.00
CA ALA A 79 -1.11 -11.56 12.28
C ALA A 79 -1.33 -11.20 10.80
N ALA A 80 -1.83 -9.99 10.53
CA ALA A 80 -2.06 -9.53 9.17
C ALA A 80 -0.75 -9.35 8.38
N LEU A 81 0.29 -8.73 8.95
CA LEU A 81 1.59 -8.62 8.27
C LEU A 81 2.22 -10.00 8.04
N ARG A 82 2.14 -10.89 9.03
CA ARG A 82 2.69 -12.24 8.95
C ARG A 82 2.00 -13.10 7.89
N ASP A 83 0.67 -13.05 7.81
CA ASP A 83 -0.09 -13.75 6.75
C ASP A 83 0.15 -13.15 5.36
N ALA A 84 0.43 -11.83 5.26
CA ALA A 84 0.78 -11.22 3.99
C ALA A 84 2.17 -11.64 3.47
N ILE A 85 3.07 -12.08 4.36
CA ILE A 85 4.41 -12.58 4.00
C ILE A 85 4.37 -14.09 3.73
N GLN A 86 3.65 -14.86 4.54
CA GLN A 86 3.63 -16.32 4.41
C GLN A 86 2.73 -16.78 3.24
N GLU A 87 3.21 -17.79 2.53
CA GLU A 87 2.36 -18.70 1.75
C GLU A 87 1.43 -19.51 2.68
N GLY A 88 0.15 -19.16 2.69
CA GLY A 88 -0.88 -19.95 3.38
C GLY A 88 -1.60 -19.20 4.49
N ILE A 89 -2.84 -19.61 4.75
CA ILE A 89 -3.73 -18.95 5.70
C ILE A 89 -3.50 -19.52 7.11
N THR A 90 -3.04 -18.69 8.06
CA THR A 90 -2.89 -19.11 9.45
C THR A 90 -3.77 -18.35 10.43
N ALA A 91 -4.07 -17.07 10.19
CA ALA A 91 -4.91 -16.29 11.10
C ALA A 91 -6.41 -16.63 11.00
N LYS A 92 -7.16 -16.23 12.03
CA LYS A 92 -8.62 -16.37 12.05
C LYS A 92 -9.24 -15.52 10.96
N LEU A 93 -10.44 -15.92 10.51
CA LEU A 93 -11.19 -15.12 9.55
C LEU A 93 -11.44 -13.72 10.13
N GLY A 94 -10.98 -12.68 9.43
CA GLY A 94 -11.04 -11.28 9.88
C GLY A 94 -9.70 -10.69 10.33
N GLU A 95 -8.72 -11.54 10.70
CA GLU A 95 -7.38 -11.14 11.16
C GLU A 95 -6.30 -11.41 10.11
N ARG A 96 -6.69 -11.94 8.94
CA ARG A 96 -5.78 -12.32 7.85
C ARG A 96 -5.33 -11.11 7.06
N GLY A 97 -4.05 -11.05 6.75
CA GLY A 97 -3.51 -10.14 5.76
C GLY A 97 -3.86 -10.64 4.37
N ILE A 98 -4.43 -9.77 3.54
CA ILE A 98 -4.67 -10.04 2.12
C ILE A 98 -3.96 -8.98 1.31
N LEU A 99 -3.04 -9.40 0.45
CA LEU A 99 -2.39 -8.52 -0.51
C LEU A 99 -3.37 -8.14 -1.62
N ILE A 100 -3.42 -6.85 -1.93
CA ILE A 100 -4.24 -6.22 -2.95
C ILE A 100 -3.36 -5.30 -3.80
N ASP A 101 -3.88 -4.84 -4.94
CA ASP A 101 -3.24 -3.82 -5.79
C ASP A 101 -1.93 -4.32 -6.43
N PHE A 102 -2.07 -5.13 -7.48
CA PHE A 102 -0.95 -5.79 -8.18
C PHE A 102 -0.57 -5.06 -9.49
N ASP A 103 -0.98 -3.80 -9.66
CA ASP A 103 -0.71 -3.02 -10.87
C ASP A 103 0.78 -2.76 -11.13
N MET A 104 1.58 -2.79 -10.06
CA MET A 104 3.04 -2.64 -10.05
C MET A 104 3.80 -3.96 -9.93
N SER A 105 3.11 -5.10 -9.89
CA SER A 105 3.75 -6.41 -9.77
C SER A 105 4.60 -6.74 -11.00
N ILE A 106 5.70 -7.44 -10.74
CA ILE A 106 6.65 -7.83 -11.78
C ILE A 106 6.51 -9.35 -11.98
N PRO A 107 6.22 -9.82 -13.20
CA PRO A 107 6.22 -11.25 -13.46
C PRO A 107 7.63 -11.81 -13.28
N PRO A 108 7.78 -13.10 -12.92
CA PRO A 108 9.08 -13.72 -12.62
C PRO A 108 10.08 -13.70 -13.78
N PHE A 109 9.63 -13.42 -15.01
CA PHE A 109 10.47 -13.32 -16.19
C PHE A 109 10.24 -11.97 -16.88
N ARG A 110 11.18 -11.03 -16.73
CA ARG A 110 11.29 -9.80 -17.53
C ARG A 110 12.67 -9.66 -18.13
N THR A 111 12.75 -8.96 -19.24
CA THR A 111 14.05 -8.47 -19.76
C THR A 111 14.49 -7.25 -18.94
N VAL A 112 15.81 -7.01 -18.86
CA VAL A 112 16.38 -5.86 -18.12
C VAL A 112 15.78 -4.52 -18.59
N GLU A 113 15.44 -4.40 -19.87
CA GLU A 113 14.85 -3.22 -20.48
C GLU A 113 13.43 -2.92 -19.98
N GLU A 114 12.66 -3.95 -19.64
CA GLU A 114 11.31 -3.81 -19.09
C GLU A 114 11.33 -3.46 -17.59
N MET A 115 12.42 -3.77 -16.89
CA MET A 115 12.60 -3.43 -15.46
C MET A 115 12.94 -1.95 -15.28
N CYS A 116 13.74 -1.37 -16.19
CA CYS A 116 14.23 0.01 -16.07
C CYS A 116 13.18 1.09 -16.37
N LYS A 117 12.08 0.76 -17.06
CA LYS A 117 11.05 1.75 -17.47
C LYS A 117 10.21 2.29 -16.30
N ASP A 118 10.24 1.63 -15.14
CA ASP A 118 9.30 1.87 -14.04
C ASP A 118 9.96 2.32 -12.73
N SER A 119 11.25 2.66 -12.74
CA SER A 119 12.00 2.96 -11.50
C SER A 119 11.36 4.02 -10.59
N LYS A 120 10.56 4.94 -11.16
CA LYS A 120 9.85 6.03 -10.45
C LYS A 120 8.46 5.70 -9.93
N SER A 121 8.03 4.45 -10.04
CA SER A 121 6.69 4.04 -9.63
C SER A 121 6.71 3.43 -8.22
N GLY A 122 5.63 3.63 -7.47
CA GLY A 122 5.50 3.16 -6.08
C GLY A 122 5.54 4.30 -5.07
N THR A 123 5.18 4.00 -3.81
CA THR A 123 5.12 5.00 -2.74
C THR A 123 6.51 5.11 -2.09
N PRO A 124 7.19 6.28 -2.12
CA PRO A 124 8.59 6.43 -1.68
C PRO A 124 8.87 5.97 -0.24
N ILE A 125 7.87 6.03 0.64
CA ILE A 125 7.99 5.59 2.03
C ILE A 125 8.25 4.09 2.16
N PHE A 126 7.83 3.28 1.20
CA PHE A 126 7.99 1.82 1.25
C PHE A 126 9.01 1.28 0.22
N GLN A 127 9.55 2.13 -0.66
CA GLN A 127 10.59 1.71 -1.61
C GLN A 127 11.91 1.36 -0.89
N SER A 128 12.61 0.32 -1.34
CA SER A 128 13.90 -0.07 -0.80
C SER A 128 14.99 0.99 -1.06
N ILE A 129 16.05 0.97 -0.26
CA ILE A 129 17.22 1.84 -0.45
C ILE A 129 17.83 1.64 -1.84
N ILE A 130 17.88 0.40 -2.34
CA ILE A 130 18.46 0.06 -3.64
C ILE A 130 17.65 0.66 -4.79
N ILE A 131 16.31 0.62 -4.72
CA ILE A 131 15.45 1.28 -5.69
C ILE A 131 15.63 2.81 -5.61
N LEU A 132 15.68 3.38 -4.40
CA LEU A 132 15.89 4.81 -4.18
C LEU A 132 17.25 5.31 -4.70
N TYR A 133 18.29 4.48 -4.72
CA TYR A 133 19.57 4.83 -5.35
C TYR A 133 19.42 5.08 -6.85
N GLY A 134 18.53 4.35 -7.53
CA GLY A 134 18.23 4.53 -8.96
C GLY A 134 17.60 5.88 -9.32
N TYR A 135 17.22 6.70 -8.35
CA TYR A 135 16.76 8.07 -8.58
C TYR A 135 17.88 9.09 -8.78
N LYS A 136 19.13 8.73 -8.47
CA LYS A 136 20.26 9.63 -8.67
C LYS A 136 20.54 9.78 -10.18
N PRO A 137 20.53 11.00 -10.74
CA PRO A 137 20.80 11.22 -12.15
C PRO A 137 22.13 10.64 -12.63
N GLU A 138 23.10 10.55 -11.72
CA GLU A 138 24.45 10.06 -11.99
C GLU A 138 24.53 8.53 -12.04
N THR A 139 23.48 7.83 -11.56
CA THR A 139 23.43 6.37 -11.59
C THR A 139 22.83 5.89 -12.92
N SER A 140 23.70 5.58 -13.88
CA SER A 140 23.29 4.90 -15.13
C SER A 140 22.87 3.44 -14.93
N ARG A 141 22.74 2.99 -13.68
CA ARG A 141 22.59 1.60 -13.28
C ARG A 141 21.40 1.49 -12.32
N ILE A 142 20.22 1.29 -12.88
CA ILE A 142 19.01 0.97 -12.10
C ILE A 142 19.10 -0.52 -11.74
N ALA A 143 19.05 -0.82 -10.44
CA ALA A 143 18.91 -2.19 -9.99
C ALA A 143 17.52 -2.71 -10.36
N ALA A 144 17.50 -3.93 -10.88
CA ALA A 144 16.28 -4.73 -11.02
C ALA A 144 15.63 -4.89 -9.64
N HIS A 145 14.32 -4.66 -9.54
CA HIS A 145 13.53 -5.00 -8.34
C HIS A 145 13.51 -6.51 -8.15
N ASP A 146 13.70 -6.96 -6.91
CA ASP A 146 13.72 -8.36 -6.50
C ASP A 146 12.97 -8.57 -5.17
N TYR A 147 12.88 -9.81 -4.68
CA TYR A 147 12.10 -10.13 -3.47
C TYR A 147 12.64 -9.44 -2.20
N LEU A 148 13.93 -9.08 -2.16
CA LEU A 148 14.49 -8.36 -1.01
C LEU A 148 13.99 -6.92 -0.96
N ASP A 149 13.60 -6.35 -2.10
CA ASP A 149 12.94 -5.04 -2.14
C ASP A 149 11.54 -5.11 -1.50
N ASP A 150 10.81 -6.22 -1.71
CA ASP A 150 9.51 -6.46 -1.06
C ASP A 150 9.68 -6.69 0.45
N VAL A 151 10.67 -7.50 0.85
CA VAL A 151 11.02 -7.71 2.27
C VAL A 151 11.37 -6.38 2.96
N GLU A 152 12.19 -5.56 2.31
CA GLU A 152 12.55 -4.24 2.83
C GLU A 152 11.32 -3.32 2.89
N ALA A 153 10.41 -3.39 1.91
CA ALA A 153 9.14 -2.66 1.94
C ALA A 153 8.25 -3.05 3.14
N PHE A 154 8.17 -4.35 3.47
CA PHE A 154 7.48 -4.84 4.66
C PHE A 154 8.12 -4.32 5.95
N PHE A 155 9.46 -4.25 6.02
CA PHE A 155 10.15 -3.63 7.16
C PHE A 155 9.77 -2.15 7.31
N TRP A 156 9.72 -1.39 6.21
CA TRP A 156 9.32 0.01 6.22
C TRP A 156 7.85 0.19 6.64
N LEU A 157 6.95 -0.67 6.17
CA LEU A 157 5.55 -0.69 6.57
C LEU A 157 5.40 -0.99 8.07
N PHE A 158 6.10 -2.02 8.56
CA PHE A 158 6.11 -2.37 9.98
C PHE A 158 6.60 -1.21 10.84
N CYS A 159 7.72 -0.58 10.48
CA CYS A 159 8.23 0.60 11.17
C CYS A 159 7.21 1.75 11.15
N TYR A 160 6.59 2.02 10.00
CA TYR A 160 5.56 3.05 9.88
C TYR A 160 4.41 2.79 10.87
N LEU A 161 3.90 1.56 10.94
CA LEU A 161 2.80 1.20 11.84
C LEU A 161 3.18 1.39 13.31
N ILE A 162 4.30 0.85 13.78
CA ILE A 162 4.66 0.89 15.22
C ILE A 162 5.12 2.26 15.73
N PHE A 163 5.62 3.14 14.85
CA PHE A 163 6.09 4.48 15.25
C PHE A 163 5.05 5.58 15.02
N ILE A 164 4.11 5.40 14.08
CA ILE A 164 3.04 6.38 13.80
C ILE A 164 1.76 6.08 14.60
N TYR A 165 1.43 4.81 14.79
CA TYR A 165 0.19 4.39 15.45
C TYR A 165 0.47 3.89 16.87
N ASN A 166 -0.52 4.05 17.74
CA ASN A 166 -0.58 3.44 19.06
C ASN A 166 -0.96 1.95 18.94
N PRO A 167 -0.77 1.14 19.99
CA PRO A 167 -1.18 -0.27 20.01
C PRO A 167 -2.67 -0.53 19.72
N ASP A 168 -3.53 0.47 19.92
CA ASP A 168 -4.98 0.39 19.69
C ASP A 168 -5.41 0.85 18.28
N GLY A 169 -4.46 1.16 17.40
CA GLY A 169 -4.72 1.65 16.04
C GLY A 169 -4.99 3.15 15.95
N GLY A 170 -5.03 3.88 17.07
CA GLY A 170 -5.09 5.33 17.03
C GLY A 170 -3.78 5.94 16.53
N MET A 171 -3.82 7.10 15.87
CA MET A 171 -2.59 7.84 15.61
C MET A 171 -1.95 8.31 16.91
N GLY A 172 -0.65 8.07 17.07
CA GLY A 172 0.09 8.51 18.23
C GLY A 172 0.41 10.00 18.23
N PRO A 173 0.66 10.64 19.41
CA PRO A 173 1.18 11.99 19.49
C PRO A 173 2.45 12.18 18.66
N LYS A 174 2.56 13.37 18.06
CA LYS A 174 3.74 13.77 17.29
C LYS A 174 4.98 13.77 18.18
N ASN A 175 6.04 13.15 17.71
CA ASN A 175 7.36 13.17 18.35
C ASN A 175 8.47 13.33 17.30
N ASP A 176 9.68 13.66 17.75
CA ASP A 176 10.83 13.89 16.86
C ASP A 176 11.21 12.65 16.06
N PHE A 177 10.96 11.45 16.58
CA PHE A 177 11.23 10.21 15.87
C PHE A 177 10.27 10.00 14.69
N GLN A 178 8.99 10.38 14.84
CA GLN A 178 8.03 10.35 13.74
C GLN A 178 8.45 11.27 12.59
N LYS A 179 9.16 12.38 12.85
CA LYS A 179 9.70 13.24 11.79
C LYS A 179 10.62 12.48 10.85
N ILE A 180 11.44 11.56 11.39
CA ILE A 180 12.33 10.70 10.59
C ILE A 180 11.50 9.81 9.65
N ILE A 181 10.41 9.22 10.16
CA ILE A 181 9.49 8.40 9.39
C ILE A 181 8.79 9.22 8.30
N TRP A 182 8.34 10.44 8.62
CA TRP A 182 7.69 11.33 7.64
C TRP A 182 8.65 11.80 6.54
N ASP A 183 9.94 11.97 6.84
CA ASP A 183 10.95 12.28 5.82
C ASP A 183 11.09 11.16 4.76
N TRP A 184 10.59 9.94 5.01
CA TRP A 184 10.53 8.86 4.01
C TRP A 184 9.49 9.11 2.91
N LEU A 185 8.47 9.95 3.16
CA LEU A 185 7.50 10.32 2.12
C LEU A 185 8.09 11.28 1.08
N GLU A 186 9.11 12.06 1.46
CA GLU A 186 9.72 13.03 0.57
C GLU A 186 10.79 12.34 -0.28
N PRO A 187 10.63 12.23 -1.62
CA PRO A 187 11.57 11.48 -2.47
C PRO A 187 13.03 11.93 -2.33
N THR A 188 13.24 13.23 -2.14
CA THR A 188 14.58 13.85 -2.00
C THR A 188 15.25 13.55 -0.66
N LYS A 189 14.48 13.20 0.37
CA LYS A 189 14.97 12.90 1.72
C LYS A 189 14.94 11.40 2.04
N SER A 190 14.04 10.65 1.40
CA SER A 190 13.75 9.25 1.73
C SER A 190 15.01 8.39 1.81
N LEU A 191 15.84 8.44 0.75
CA LEU A 191 17.11 7.68 0.71
C LEU A 191 18.01 8.01 1.90
N LYS A 192 18.28 9.31 2.15
CA LYS A 192 19.16 9.76 3.22
C LYS A 192 18.61 9.38 4.61
N SER A 193 17.31 9.55 4.81
CA SER A 193 16.65 9.25 6.08
C SER A 193 16.65 7.75 6.37
N LYS A 194 16.29 6.90 5.39
CA LYS A 194 16.33 5.44 5.52
C LYS A 194 17.74 4.90 5.75
N HIS A 195 18.71 5.42 5.00
CA HIS A 195 20.12 5.09 5.20
C HIS A 195 20.58 5.45 6.63
N SER A 196 20.26 6.65 7.10
CA SER A 196 20.52 7.05 8.49
C SER A 196 19.81 6.14 9.50
N PHE A 197 18.58 5.75 9.23
CA PHE A 197 17.80 4.86 10.09
C PHE A 197 18.44 3.46 10.22
N LEU A 198 18.89 2.85 9.13
CA LEU A 198 19.52 1.52 9.14
C LEU A 198 20.94 1.51 9.71
N TYR A 199 21.73 2.57 9.49
CA TYR A 199 23.16 2.52 9.78
C TYR A 199 23.59 3.34 10.99
N ALA A 200 22.80 4.32 11.44
CA ALA A 200 23.19 5.11 12.60
C ALA A 200 23.03 4.31 13.90
N PRO A 201 24.08 4.20 14.75
CA PRO A 201 24.04 3.40 15.96
C PRO A 201 23.06 3.96 17.01
N TYR A 202 22.82 5.28 17.00
CA TYR A 202 21.88 5.90 17.92
C TYR A 202 20.40 5.63 17.56
N THR A 203 20.09 5.15 16.35
CA THR A 203 18.70 4.91 15.93
C THR A 203 18.00 3.91 16.84
N VAL A 204 18.68 2.85 17.27
CA VAL A 204 18.11 1.85 18.18
C VAL A 204 17.76 2.48 19.53
N ALA A 205 18.68 3.28 20.10
CA ALA A 205 18.42 3.97 21.36
C ALA A 205 17.26 4.97 21.27
N CYS A 206 17.14 5.70 20.15
CA CYS A 206 16.03 6.61 19.89
C CYS A 206 14.70 5.87 19.67
N ALA A 207 14.71 4.79 18.90
CA ALA A 207 13.57 3.93 18.63
C ALA A 207 12.99 3.35 19.92
N SER A 208 13.84 2.81 20.80
CA SER A 208 13.42 2.26 22.09
C SER A 208 12.69 3.29 22.95
N LYS A 209 13.07 4.57 22.89
CA LYS A 209 12.44 5.65 23.64
C LYS A 209 11.15 6.16 22.99
N ALA A 210 11.02 5.98 21.67
CA ALA A 210 9.90 6.48 20.88
C ALA A 210 8.72 5.51 20.83
N LEU A 211 8.94 4.21 21.04
CA LEU A 211 7.88 3.21 21.04
C LEU A 211 6.93 3.38 22.22
N TYR A 212 5.64 3.20 21.96
CA TYR A 212 4.63 3.07 23.01
C TYR A 212 4.91 1.82 23.84
N PRO A 213 4.64 1.83 25.16
CA PRO A 213 4.87 0.66 26.02
C PRO A 213 4.25 -0.63 25.48
N GLY A 214 3.00 -0.59 25.00
CA GLY A 214 2.34 -1.77 24.42
C GLY A 214 2.98 -2.27 23.12
N TRP A 215 3.70 -1.43 22.37
CA TRP A 215 4.54 -1.88 21.27
C TRP A 215 5.90 -2.36 21.74
N HIS A 216 6.48 -1.73 22.75
CA HIS A 216 7.79 -2.10 23.26
C HIS A 216 7.79 -3.54 23.77
N ASP A 217 6.79 -3.91 24.58
CA ASP A 217 6.68 -5.25 25.16
C ASP A 217 6.52 -6.36 24.11
N VAL A 218 5.94 -6.04 22.95
CA VAL A 218 5.58 -7.02 21.91
C VAL A 218 6.57 -7.02 20.74
N CYS A 219 6.90 -5.85 20.22
CA CYS A 219 7.54 -5.65 18.93
C CYS A 219 9.01 -5.27 19.03
N TRP A 220 9.58 -5.01 20.22
CA TRP A 220 10.95 -4.50 20.33
C TRP A 220 12.00 -5.45 19.75
N GLU A 221 11.94 -6.73 20.12
CA GLU A 221 12.87 -7.74 19.58
C GLU A 221 12.69 -7.93 18.08
N LEU A 222 11.44 -8.01 17.59
CA LEU A 222 11.14 -8.05 16.16
C LEU A 222 11.75 -6.86 15.42
N PHE A 223 11.61 -5.64 15.96
CA PHE A 223 12.20 -4.44 15.36
C PHE A 223 13.73 -4.52 15.29
N VAL A 224 14.39 -4.91 16.38
CA VAL A 224 15.86 -4.98 16.43
C VAL A 224 16.39 -6.02 15.44
N GLU A 225 15.84 -7.23 15.47
CA GLU A 225 16.31 -8.35 14.64
C GLU A 225 15.95 -8.16 13.16
N PHE A 226 14.75 -7.67 12.85
CA PHE A 226 14.36 -7.41 11.47
C PHE A 226 15.16 -6.24 10.88
N ARG A 227 15.43 -5.18 11.68
CA ARG A 227 16.33 -4.11 11.27
C ARG A 227 17.73 -4.64 11.01
N ALA A 228 18.28 -5.50 11.88
CA ALA A 228 19.60 -6.06 11.70
C ALA A 228 19.71 -6.86 10.39
N PHE A 229 18.68 -7.68 10.08
CA PHE A 229 18.57 -8.39 8.81
C PHE A 229 18.56 -7.45 7.60
N VAL A 230 17.69 -6.44 7.61
CA VAL A 230 17.59 -5.48 6.50
C VAL A 230 18.91 -4.70 6.34
N THR A 231 19.52 -4.26 7.44
CA THR A 231 20.84 -3.60 7.43
C THR A 231 21.90 -4.48 6.77
N ASP A 232 22.00 -5.77 7.13
CA ASP A 232 22.98 -6.70 6.54
C ASP A 232 22.74 -6.91 5.04
N VAL A 233 21.49 -7.14 4.64
CA VAL A 233 21.11 -7.28 3.22
C VAL A 233 21.43 -6.00 2.43
N SER A 234 21.05 -4.83 2.93
CA SER A 234 21.31 -3.56 2.26
C SER A 234 22.82 -3.30 2.12
N LEU A 235 23.64 -3.58 3.14
CA LEU A 235 25.11 -3.45 3.04
C LEU A 235 25.69 -4.36 1.96
N LYS A 236 25.26 -5.62 1.91
CA LYS A 236 25.72 -6.57 0.89
C LYS A 236 25.34 -6.11 -0.52
N ARG A 237 24.11 -5.61 -0.72
CA ARG A 237 23.65 -5.10 -2.03
C ARG A 237 24.39 -3.81 -2.41
N GLU A 238 24.60 -2.88 -1.48
CA GLU A 238 25.36 -1.65 -1.72
C GLU A 238 26.83 -1.93 -2.08
N ALA A 239 27.46 -2.91 -1.42
CA ALA A 239 28.82 -3.33 -1.74
C ALA A 239 28.91 -3.84 -3.19
N VAL A 240 27.95 -4.66 -3.63
CA VAL A 240 27.88 -5.17 -5.01
C VAL A 240 27.58 -4.06 -6.01
N LEU A 241 26.73 -3.08 -5.68
CA LEU A 241 26.44 -1.94 -6.55
C LEU A 241 27.69 -1.09 -6.85
N SER A 242 28.61 -1.00 -5.89
CA SER A 242 29.86 -0.24 -6.04
C SER A 242 30.86 -0.91 -7.01
N MET A 243 30.70 -2.20 -7.28
CA MET A 243 31.58 -2.94 -8.18
C MET A 243 31.24 -2.66 -9.65
N ASN A 244 32.26 -2.59 -10.51
CA ASN A 244 32.06 -2.52 -11.94
C ASN A 244 31.56 -3.87 -12.47
N ASN A 245 30.58 -3.83 -13.37
CA ASN A 245 30.19 -5.03 -14.08
C ASN A 245 31.21 -5.33 -15.17
N GLU A 246 31.81 -6.50 -15.09
CA GLU A 246 32.45 -7.12 -16.23
C GLU A 246 31.34 -7.58 -17.18
N LEU A 247 31.41 -7.13 -18.43
CA LEU A 247 30.54 -7.64 -19.49
C LEU A 247 30.99 -9.07 -19.80
N GLY A 248 30.03 -10.00 -19.90
CA GLY A 248 30.31 -11.33 -20.41
C GLY A 248 30.80 -11.27 -21.87
N GLU A 249 31.45 -12.34 -22.33
CA GLU A 249 31.93 -12.45 -23.72
C GLU A 249 30.79 -12.33 -24.75
N ASP A 250 29.56 -12.67 -24.34
CA ASP A 250 28.32 -12.55 -25.13
C ASP A 250 27.64 -11.18 -25.03
N GLY A 251 28.25 -10.22 -24.33
CA GLY A 251 27.67 -8.90 -24.06
C GLY A 251 26.55 -8.92 -23.01
N THR A 252 26.23 -10.06 -22.41
CA THR A 252 25.25 -10.13 -21.33
C THR A 252 25.88 -9.71 -20.01
N THR A 253 25.03 -9.22 -19.11
CA THR A 253 25.42 -8.83 -17.77
C THR A 253 24.77 -9.79 -16.78
N LYS A 254 25.56 -10.61 -16.09
CA LYS A 254 25.06 -11.48 -15.01
C LYS A 254 24.37 -10.63 -13.94
N ASN A 255 23.28 -11.14 -13.36
CA ASN A 255 22.65 -10.49 -12.19
C ASN A 255 23.68 -10.40 -11.05
N ARG A 256 24.05 -9.17 -10.70
CA ARG A 256 25.08 -8.87 -9.69
C ARG A 256 24.68 -9.39 -8.31
N PHE A 257 23.39 -9.44 -8.03
CA PHE A 257 22.84 -9.86 -6.74
C PHE A 257 22.63 -11.37 -6.66
N SER A 258 22.96 -12.15 -7.70
CA SER A 258 22.72 -13.60 -7.73
C SER A 258 23.12 -14.31 -6.43
N ALA A 259 24.34 -14.08 -5.93
CA ALA A 259 24.82 -14.67 -4.68
C ALA A 259 24.01 -14.26 -3.42
N ILE A 260 23.42 -13.06 -3.41
CA ILE A 260 22.59 -12.57 -2.30
C ILE A 260 21.18 -13.17 -2.40
N LEU A 261 20.71 -13.45 -3.62
CA LEU A 261 19.37 -13.94 -3.91
C LEU A 261 19.22 -15.47 -3.76
N GLU A 262 20.29 -16.21 -3.49
CA GLU A 262 20.26 -17.69 -3.40
C GLU A 262 19.41 -18.22 -2.22
N ASN A 263 19.29 -17.47 -1.12
CA ASN A 263 18.70 -17.96 0.13
C ASN A 263 17.26 -17.49 0.37
N VAL A 264 16.44 -17.41 -0.69
CA VAL A 264 15.05 -16.88 -0.63
C VAL A 264 14.24 -17.47 0.52
N ASN A 265 14.13 -18.80 0.57
CA ASN A 265 13.32 -19.49 1.56
C ASN A 265 13.84 -19.26 2.98
N GLN A 266 15.16 -19.34 3.19
CA GLN A 266 15.76 -19.12 4.51
C GLN A 266 15.52 -17.70 5.02
N ASN A 267 15.54 -16.71 4.12
CA ASN A 267 15.26 -15.32 4.47
C ASN A 267 13.81 -15.15 4.91
N TYR A 268 12.84 -15.71 4.18
CA TYR A 268 11.44 -15.67 4.57
C TYR A 268 11.18 -16.45 5.86
N ASP A 269 11.73 -17.66 6.01
CA ASP A 269 11.60 -18.47 7.23
C ASP A 269 12.12 -17.72 8.46
N TYR A 270 13.27 -17.05 8.32
CA TYR A 270 13.83 -16.22 9.37
C TYR A 270 12.87 -15.09 9.75
N ILE A 271 12.39 -14.30 8.78
CA ILE A 271 11.48 -13.18 9.03
C ILE A 271 10.17 -13.67 9.66
N LEU A 272 9.58 -14.75 9.14
CA LEU A 272 8.36 -15.34 9.68
C LEU A 272 8.56 -15.79 11.13
N SER A 273 9.71 -16.36 11.46
CA SER A 273 10.02 -16.74 12.85
C SER A 273 10.05 -15.54 13.81
N LEU A 274 10.51 -14.37 13.34
CA LEU A 274 10.48 -13.13 14.14
C LEU A 274 9.04 -12.67 14.39
N PHE A 275 8.19 -12.73 13.36
CA PHE A 275 6.77 -12.38 13.50
C PHE A 275 6.01 -13.36 14.39
N ASP A 276 6.26 -14.66 14.26
CA ASP A 276 5.63 -15.70 15.08
C ASP A 276 5.99 -15.51 16.57
N ALA A 277 7.26 -15.19 16.88
CA ALA A 277 7.70 -14.87 18.23
C ALA A 277 7.01 -13.61 18.80
N ALA A 278 6.90 -12.54 18.01
CA ALA A 278 6.19 -11.32 18.42
C ALA A 278 4.68 -11.57 18.62
N LEU A 279 4.07 -12.38 17.77
CA LEU A 279 2.65 -12.73 17.85
C LEU A 279 2.34 -13.57 19.10
N GLU A 280 3.24 -14.48 19.48
CA GLU A 280 3.13 -15.22 20.74
C GLU A 280 3.15 -14.27 21.95
N LYS A 281 4.01 -13.25 21.95
CA LYS A 281 4.05 -12.24 23.00
C LYS A 281 2.77 -11.41 23.05
N ALA A 282 2.26 -10.97 21.89
CA ALA A 282 1.02 -10.23 21.79
C ALA A 282 -0.16 -10.99 22.43
N ARG A 283 -0.26 -12.29 22.14
CA ARG A 283 -1.30 -13.18 22.70
C ARG A 283 -1.19 -13.31 24.21
N LYS A 284 0.02 -13.51 24.74
CA LYS A 284 0.26 -13.59 26.19
C LYS A 284 -0.19 -12.30 26.90
N VAL A 285 0.20 -11.13 26.36
CA VAL A 285 -0.20 -9.83 26.91
C VAL A 285 -1.72 -9.67 26.87
N ALA A 286 -2.38 -10.04 25.77
CA ALA A 286 -3.84 -9.98 25.65
C ALA A 286 -4.55 -10.90 26.66
N ASP A 287 -4.06 -12.11 26.88
CA ASP A 287 -4.65 -13.06 27.83
C ASP A 287 -4.44 -12.64 29.28
N GLU A 288 -3.29 -12.04 29.61
CA GLU A 288 -3.06 -11.44 30.93
C GLU A 288 -3.99 -10.25 31.19
N ALA A 289 -4.23 -9.40 30.19
CA ALA A 289 -5.16 -8.29 30.29
C ALA A 289 -6.60 -8.78 30.57
N LYS A 290 -7.06 -9.80 29.84
CA LYS A 290 -8.37 -10.43 30.08
C LYS A 290 -8.50 -11.01 31.48
N LYS A 291 -7.46 -11.71 31.97
CA LYS A 291 -7.44 -12.26 33.34
C LYS A 291 -7.56 -11.16 34.40
N ARG A 292 -6.81 -10.06 34.27
CA ARG A 292 -6.90 -8.93 35.20
C ARG A 292 -8.29 -8.29 35.19
N GLN A 293 -8.92 -8.17 34.02
CA GLN A 293 -10.27 -7.63 33.92
C GLN A 293 -11.30 -8.51 34.65
N SER A 294 -11.25 -9.83 34.45
CA SER A 294 -12.17 -10.77 35.14
C SER A 294 -12.03 -10.71 36.67
N GLN A 295 -10.81 -10.59 37.20
CA GLN A 295 -10.57 -10.48 38.64
C GLN A 295 -11.14 -9.19 39.25
N ILE A 296 -11.16 -8.09 38.48
CA ILE A 296 -11.75 -6.83 38.93
C ILE A 296 -13.28 -6.93 38.98
N GLU A 297 -13.89 -7.60 38.00
CA GLU A 297 -15.35 -7.83 37.95
C GLU A 297 -15.83 -8.73 39.09
N ASP A 298 -15.11 -9.82 39.39
CA ASP A 298 -15.45 -10.73 40.51
C ASP A 298 -15.35 -10.04 41.89
N ASN A 299 -14.33 -9.20 42.08
CA ASN A 299 -14.16 -8.44 43.32
C ASN A 299 -15.25 -7.38 43.53
N ASN A 300 -15.76 -6.78 42.45
CA ASN A 300 -16.85 -5.80 42.54
C ASN A 300 -18.19 -6.46 42.86
N ASN A 301 -18.47 -7.64 42.31
CA ASN A 301 -19.69 -8.38 42.61
C ASN A 301 -19.73 -8.88 44.06
N THR A 302 -18.60 -9.31 44.61
CA THR A 302 -18.51 -9.77 46.01
C THR A 302 -18.79 -8.64 47.02
N ARG A 303 -18.61 -7.37 46.64
CA ARG A 303 -18.75 -6.21 47.56
C ARG A 303 -20.17 -5.68 47.68
N ILE A 304 -21.07 -5.99 46.73
CA ILE A 304 -22.43 -5.44 46.72
C ILE A 304 -23.38 -6.19 47.67
N ASP A 305 -23.10 -7.45 48.01
CA ASP A 305 -23.97 -8.27 48.87
C ASP A 305 -23.93 -7.94 50.38
N THR A 306 -23.08 -7.00 50.83
CA THR A 306 -23.01 -6.63 52.28
C THR A 306 -23.76 -5.32 52.61
N SER A 307 -24.50 -4.73 51.66
CA SER A 307 -25.15 -3.43 51.86
C SER A 307 -26.66 -3.47 51.58
N THR A 308 -27.44 -4.22 52.36
CA THR A 308 -28.89 -4.03 52.40
C THR A 308 -29.42 -4.06 53.82
N SER A 309 -29.63 -2.87 54.38
CA SER A 309 -30.71 -2.55 55.32
C SER A 309 -30.79 -1.03 55.41
N THR A 310 -31.67 -0.38 54.62
CA THR A 310 -32.68 0.60 55.08
C THR A 310 -33.49 1.07 53.86
N SER A 311 -34.81 0.95 53.97
CA SER A 311 -35.82 1.17 52.93
C SER A 311 -35.99 2.62 52.50
N GLY A 312 -36.34 2.83 51.22
CA GLY A 312 -36.96 4.05 50.71
C GLY A 312 -37.56 3.80 49.34
N ALA A 313 -38.88 3.64 49.27
CA ALA A 313 -39.64 3.35 48.06
C ALA A 313 -39.79 4.58 47.15
N ALA A 314 -39.53 4.43 45.85
CA ALA A 314 -40.09 5.26 44.78
C ALA A 314 -40.09 4.49 43.45
N GLU A 315 -41.22 4.57 42.75
CA GLU A 315 -41.53 3.92 41.46
C GLU A 315 -40.66 4.40 40.27
N PRO A 316 -40.38 3.53 39.27
CA PRO A 316 -39.73 3.95 38.03
C PRO A 316 -40.71 4.01 36.84
N THR A 317 -40.67 5.12 36.12
CA THR A 317 -41.23 5.28 34.76
C THR A 317 -40.16 4.94 33.72
N THR A 318 -40.48 3.98 32.86
CA THR A 318 -39.66 3.45 31.77
C THR A 318 -39.71 4.29 30.49
N LEU A 319 -38.56 4.51 29.83
CA LEU A 319 -38.47 4.68 28.38
C LEU A 319 -37.15 4.06 27.84
N PRO A 320 -37.17 3.37 26.69
CA PRO A 320 -35.98 2.80 26.08
C PRO A 320 -35.31 3.81 25.12
N SER A 321 -34.03 4.05 25.34
CA SER A 321 -33.16 4.81 24.43
C SER A 321 -32.21 3.84 23.72
N ASP A 322 -32.37 3.70 22.40
CA ASP A 322 -31.45 2.94 21.56
C ASP A 322 -30.03 3.56 21.57
N PRO A 323 -28.97 2.74 21.53
CA PRO A 323 -27.61 3.25 21.47
C PRO A 323 -27.30 3.88 20.10
N PRO A 324 -26.57 5.00 20.04
CA PRO A 324 -26.26 5.66 18.78
C PRO A 324 -25.29 4.79 17.96
N GLN A 325 -25.73 4.42 16.76
CA GLN A 325 -24.88 3.83 15.74
C GLN A 325 -23.77 4.84 15.38
N LYS A 326 -22.51 4.50 15.71
CA LYS A 326 -21.34 5.26 15.27
C LYS A 326 -21.25 5.20 13.74
N LEU A 327 -21.56 6.32 13.08
CA LEU A 327 -21.29 6.52 11.66
C LEU A 327 -19.78 6.37 11.43
N ARG A 328 -19.41 5.37 10.62
CA ARG A 328 -18.03 5.12 10.19
C ARG A 328 -17.52 6.30 9.34
N PRO A 329 -16.36 6.89 9.65
CA PRO A 329 -15.72 7.86 8.76
C PRO A 329 -15.28 7.17 7.47
N ARG A 330 -15.59 7.80 6.33
CA ARG A 330 -15.08 7.42 5.02
C ARG A 330 -13.62 7.87 4.94
N THR A 331 -12.69 6.93 4.91
CA THR A 331 -11.25 7.20 4.74
C THR A 331 -10.98 7.75 3.34
N THR A 332 -10.66 9.03 3.27
CA THR A 332 -10.00 9.63 2.11
C THR A 332 -8.54 9.20 2.09
N SER A 333 -8.05 8.72 0.95
CA SER A 333 -6.64 8.39 0.73
C SER A 333 -5.73 9.52 1.20
N LEU A 334 -4.58 9.16 1.76
CA LEU A 334 -3.54 10.04 2.29
C LEU A 334 -2.92 10.92 1.17
N CYS A 335 -3.67 11.90 0.67
CA CYS A 335 -3.12 13.03 -0.06
C CYS A 335 -2.88 14.17 0.94
N PRO A 336 -1.65 14.68 1.07
CA PRO A 336 -1.41 15.91 1.83
C PRO A 336 -2.24 17.04 1.24
N ARG A 337 -3.17 17.62 2.03
CA ARG A 337 -3.86 18.85 1.65
C ARG A 337 -2.81 19.94 1.47
N LYS A 338 -2.62 20.42 0.24
CA LYS A 338 -1.87 21.66 -0.02
C LYS A 338 -2.55 22.81 0.74
N PRO A 339 -1.80 23.69 1.42
CA PRO A 339 -2.37 24.90 2.00
C PRO A 339 -2.94 25.78 0.89
N ALA A 340 -4.13 26.34 1.13
CA ALA A 340 -4.76 27.29 0.22
C ALA A 340 -3.85 28.51 0.00
N PRO A 341 -3.78 29.07 -1.21
CA PRO A 341 -2.96 30.25 -1.46
C PRO A 341 -3.49 31.44 -0.66
N THR A 342 -2.62 31.99 0.17
CA THR A 342 -2.83 33.23 0.92
C THR A 342 -3.10 34.36 -0.06
N LYS A 343 -4.25 35.03 0.09
CA LYS A 343 -4.61 36.22 -0.68
C LYS A 343 -3.59 37.34 -0.40
N THR A 344 -2.77 37.65 -1.39
CA THR A 344 -1.95 38.87 -1.41
C THR A 344 -2.76 40.06 -1.92
N SER A 345 -2.41 41.21 -1.37
CA SER A 345 -3.13 42.47 -1.33
C SER A 345 -3.31 43.19 -2.67
N GLU A 346 -4.39 43.97 -2.68
CA GLU A 346 -4.81 44.98 -3.63
C GLU A 346 -3.69 45.92 -4.11
N THR A 347 -3.71 46.25 -5.41
CA THR A 347 -3.24 47.54 -5.94
C THR A 347 -4.11 48.00 -7.12
N PRO A 348 -4.18 49.32 -7.40
CA PRO A 348 -5.41 49.97 -7.82
C PRO A 348 -5.60 50.13 -9.33
N ARG A 349 -6.88 50.18 -9.70
CA ARG A 349 -7.45 50.48 -11.02
C ARG A 349 -7.05 51.88 -11.53
N THR A 350 -6.78 51.98 -12.83
CA THR A 350 -6.88 53.21 -13.61
C THR A 350 -7.96 53.10 -14.71
N PRO A 351 -8.67 54.18 -15.07
CA PRO A 351 -9.93 54.09 -15.81
C PRO A 351 -9.91 54.68 -17.25
N LYS A 352 -10.97 54.34 -18.00
CA LYS A 352 -11.54 54.97 -19.22
C LYS A 352 -10.88 54.67 -20.57
N ARG A 353 -11.68 54.14 -21.52
CA ARG A 353 -12.38 54.93 -22.55
C ARG A 353 -13.52 54.14 -23.20
N ARG A 354 -14.53 54.87 -23.68
CA ARG A 354 -15.85 54.46 -24.16
C ARG A 354 -16.01 54.98 -25.60
N THR A 355 -16.56 54.17 -26.50
CA THR A 355 -17.19 54.51 -27.81
C THR A 355 -17.85 53.23 -28.31
N LEU A 356 -19.20 53.07 -28.35
CA LEU A 356 -20.13 53.47 -29.44
C LEU A 356 -19.58 53.05 -30.81
N ASP A 357 -20.20 52.12 -31.56
CA ASP A 357 -21.49 52.29 -32.25
C ASP A 357 -22.05 50.96 -32.82
N SER A 358 -23.36 50.94 -33.11
CA SER A 358 -24.24 50.11 -33.98
C SER A 358 -23.68 48.91 -34.77
N GLY A 359 -24.42 47.85 -35.09
CA GLY A 359 -25.86 47.56 -35.10
C GLY A 359 -26.06 46.21 -35.83
N ASP A 360 -27.33 45.84 -35.97
CA ASP A 360 -27.91 44.77 -36.80
C ASP A 360 -28.20 43.40 -36.17
N GLU A 361 -29.49 43.10 -36.34
CA GLU A 361 -30.28 41.94 -35.99
C GLU A 361 -29.90 40.74 -36.88
N ASP A 362 -29.96 39.52 -36.34
CA ASP A 362 -30.57 38.41 -37.08
C ASP A 362 -30.86 37.18 -36.22
N ASP A 363 -31.81 36.41 -36.72
CA ASP A 363 -32.67 35.43 -36.09
C ASP A 363 -32.05 34.22 -35.33
N THR A 364 -32.82 33.79 -34.33
CA THR A 364 -32.92 32.44 -33.70
C THR A 364 -32.70 31.23 -34.64
N PRO A 365 -32.28 30.02 -34.16
CA PRO A 365 -32.97 29.33 -33.05
C PRO A 365 -32.14 28.46 -32.07
N THR A 366 -32.84 28.19 -30.97
CA THR A 366 -32.61 27.27 -29.86
C THR A 366 -32.03 25.90 -30.23
N ARG A 367 -30.88 25.57 -29.62
CA ARG A 367 -30.23 24.26 -29.70
C ARG A 367 -30.90 23.26 -28.76
N ALA A 368 -31.60 22.28 -29.34
CA ALA A 368 -32.15 21.14 -28.64
C ALA A 368 -31.07 20.07 -28.33
N LYS A 369 -31.16 19.53 -27.10
CA LYS A 369 -30.87 18.16 -26.62
C LYS A 369 -29.93 17.29 -27.48
N ARG A 370 -28.76 16.93 -26.91
CA ARG A 370 -28.10 15.66 -27.23
C ARG A 370 -28.42 14.66 -26.11
N ALA A 371 -29.38 13.79 -26.40
CA ALA A 371 -29.60 12.56 -25.67
C ALA A 371 -28.45 11.58 -25.97
N CYS A 372 -28.03 10.81 -24.96
CA CYS A 372 -27.16 9.66 -25.14
C CYS A 372 -27.85 8.59 -25.99
N PRO A 373 -27.15 7.84 -26.86
CA PRO A 373 -27.72 6.67 -27.50
C PRO A 373 -27.88 5.52 -26.48
N PRO A 374 -28.98 4.74 -26.56
CA PRO A 374 -29.21 3.62 -25.67
C PRO A 374 -28.47 2.36 -26.15
N SER A 375 -27.98 1.61 -25.16
CA SER A 375 -27.84 0.14 -25.10
C SER A 375 -27.82 -0.63 -26.43
N ARG A 376 -26.69 -1.32 -26.70
CA ARG A 376 -26.70 -2.48 -27.60
C ARG A 376 -26.76 -3.78 -26.82
N VAL A 377 -27.63 -4.62 -27.37
CA VAL A 377 -28.21 -5.86 -26.90
C VAL A 377 -27.22 -7.03 -26.92
N SER A 378 -27.47 -7.96 -26.00
CA SER A 378 -26.95 -9.31 -25.86
C SER A 378 -26.86 -10.09 -27.17
N GLY A 379 -25.75 -10.82 -27.36
CA GLY A 379 -25.59 -11.85 -28.40
C GLY A 379 -25.07 -13.15 -27.77
N PRO A 380 -25.45 -14.33 -28.30
CA PRO A 380 -25.46 -15.58 -27.56
C PRO A 380 -24.11 -16.32 -27.55
N SER A 381 -23.96 -17.09 -26.48
CA SER A 381 -23.01 -18.17 -26.26
C SER A 381 -22.99 -19.18 -27.42
N ALA A 382 -21.80 -19.52 -27.90
CA ALA A 382 -21.53 -20.73 -28.69
C ALA A 382 -20.11 -21.22 -28.38
N LEU A 383 -20.00 -22.08 -27.37
CA LEU A 383 -18.86 -22.97 -27.17
C LEU A 383 -19.02 -24.14 -28.13
N ALA A 384 -18.27 -24.12 -29.23
CA ALA A 384 -18.06 -25.28 -30.07
C ALA A 384 -16.83 -26.04 -29.55
N GLN A 385 -17.05 -27.27 -29.10
CA GLN A 385 -16.01 -28.26 -28.86
C GLN A 385 -15.49 -28.75 -30.21
N SER A 386 -14.19 -28.63 -30.46
CA SER A 386 -13.51 -29.36 -31.53
C SER A 386 -12.95 -30.66 -30.97
N SER A 387 -13.56 -31.78 -31.35
CA SER A 387 -12.97 -33.11 -31.33
C SER A 387 -11.93 -33.19 -32.44
N MET A 388 -10.68 -33.45 -32.07
CA MET A 388 -9.65 -33.96 -32.99
C MET A 388 -9.63 -35.47 -32.81
N ASP A 389 -10.33 -36.16 -33.71
CA ASP A 389 -9.93 -37.48 -34.16
C ASP A 389 -8.89 -37.26 -35.26
N ASP A 390 -7.74 -37.94 -35.18
CA ASP A 390 -6.99 -38.37 -36.36
C ASP A 390 -6.25 -39.65 -35.97
N GLU A 391 -6.71 -40.74 -36.60
CA GLU A 391 -6.09 -42.04 -36.72
C GLU A 391 -4.89 -41.97 -37.69
N ASP A 392 -3.93 -42.87 -37.45
CA ASP A 392 -3.06 -43.59 -38.38
C ASP A 392 -2.12 -42.83 -39.36
N ASP A 393 -0.81 -43.10 -39.23
CA ASP A 393 -0.05 -43.92 -40.20
C ASP A 393 1.41 -44.13 -39.75
N ASP A 394 1.88 -45.38 -39.99
CA ASP A 394 3.23 -45.98 -39.91
C ASP A 394 3.87 -46.44 -38.58
#